data_AF-A0A3R8JMN6-F1
#
_entry.id   AF-A0A3R8JMN6-F1
#
_cell.length_a   1.000
_cell.length_b   1.000
_cell.length_c   1.000
_cell.angle_alpha   90.00
_cell.angle_beta   90.00
_cell.angle_gamma   90.00
#
_symmetry.space_group_name_H-M   'P 1'
#
loop_
_entity.id
_entity.type
_entity.pdbx_description
1 polymer ?
#
loop_
_entity_poly.entity_id
_entity_poly.type
_entity_poly.pdbx_seq_one_letter_code
_entity_poly.pdbx_strand_id
1 'polypeptide(L)'
;MSGSLLWWRAPTKRRYTMDHQQEYDDVLRARFTKWLDTVIYRAKLKYLRKTETKLDTVSLEELPERILPVYEDDLRQIDSMDAFAFEEERLADAFANLPIKRQRILTMLFVEERKPEEIAKELNCSPQHVYDQRYHALKKLRTELMEEGDGR
;
A
#
# COMPACT_ATOMS: atom_id res chain seq x y z
N MET A 1 71.58 45.00 -33.79
CA MET A 1 70.13 45.16 -34.05
C MET A 1 69.85 44.41 -35.35
N SER A 2 69.32 43.19 -35.22
CA SER A 2 67.93 42.81 -35.53
C SER A 2 67.76 42.52 -37.05
N GLY A 3 67.16 41.43 -37.50
CA GLY A 3 66.06 40.71 -36.86
C GLY A 3 65.96 39.24 -37.23
N SER A 4 65.25 38.56 -36.35
CA SER A 4 64.97 37.14 -36.30
C SER A 4 63.74 36.79 -37.13
N LEU A 5 63.78 35.55 -37.64
CA LEU A 5 62.72 34.64 -38.10
C LEU A 5 61.28 35.08 -37.83
N LEU A 6 60.38 34.88 -38.80
CA LEU A 6 59.13 34.16 -38.50
C LEU A 6 58.51 33.55 -39.76
N TRP A 7 58.37 32.23 -39.72
CA TRP A 7 57.49 31.44 -40.55
C TRP A 7 56.05 31.95 -40.48
N TRP A 8 55.40 32.13 -41.63
CA TRP A 8 53.94 32.15 -41.69
C TRP A 8 53.46 31.22 -42.80
N ARG A 9 53.03 30.03 -42.38
CA ARG A 9 52.22 29.09 -43.15
C ARG A 9 50.82 29.69 -43.26
N ALA A 10 50.30 29.80 -44.48
CA ALA A 10 48.93 30.25 -44.72
C ALA A 10 47.92 29.31 -44.04
N PRO A 11 46.81 29.83 -43.46
CA PRO A 11 45.78 28.98 -42.89
C PRO A 11 45.00 28.32 -44.04
N THR A 12 45.07 26.99 -44.13
CA THR A 12 44.17 26.22 -44.97
C THR A 12 42.75 26.38 -44.41
N LYS A 13 41.87 27.06 -45.16
CA LYS A 13 40.42 27.05 -44.89
C LYS A 13 39.96 25.59 -44.90
N ARG A 14 39.69 25.02 -43.72
CA ARG A 14 38.86 23.81 -43.64
C ARG A 14 37.51 24.18 -44.23
N ARG A 15 37.21 23.63 -45.42
CA ARG A 15 35.85 23.66 -45.96
C ARG A 15 34.99 22.88 -44.98
N TYR A 16 34.07 23.54 -44.30
CA TYR A 16 32.91 22.87 -43.71
C TYR A 16 32.05 22.43 -44.90
N THR A 17 32.26 21.20 -45.36
CA THR A 17 31.23 20.49 -46.11
C THR A 17 30.20 20.04 -45.08
N MET A 18 29.11 20.79 -44.94
CA MET A 18 27.94 20.27 -44.24
C MET A 18 27.52 19.01 -45.00
N ASP A 19 27.61 17.87 -44.34
CA ASP A 19 27.25 16.59 -44.94
C ASP A 19 25.72 16.54 -45.04
N HIS A 20 25.20 17.01 -46.17
CA HIS A 20 23.76 17.11 -46.43
C HIS A 20 23.03 15.76 -46.30
N GLN A 21 23.76 14.64 -46.40
CA GLN A 21 23.22 13.31 -46.09
C GLN A 21 22.95 13.11 -44.59
N GLN A 22 23.82 13.62 -43.73
CA GLN A 22 23.71 13.49 -42.28
C GLN A 22 22.52 14.30 -41.74
N GLU A 23 22.32 15.51 -42.26
CA GLU A 23 21.15 16.35 -41.92
C GLU A 23 19.83 15.73 -42.42
N TYR A 24 19.83 15.11 -43.60
CA TYR A 24 18.66 14.40 -44.12
C TYR A 24 18.31 13.17 -43.25
N ASP A 25 19.32 12.40 -42.86
CA ASP A 25 19.15 11.23 -41.98
C ASP A 25 18.62 11.64 -40.60
N ASP A 26 19.08 12.76 -40.05
CA ASP A 26 18.59 13.28 -38.77
C ASP A 26 17.15 13.77 -38.86
N VAL A 27 16.75 14.41 -39.96
CA VAL A 27 15.35 14.78 -40.21
C VAL A 27 14.47 13.54 -40.36
N LEU A 28 14.95 12.50 -41.05
CA LEU A 28 14.22 11.26 -41.22
C LEU A 28 14.05 10.53 -39.88
N ARG A 29 15.13 10.45 -39.07
CA ARG A 29 15.10 9.91 -37.71
C ARG A 29 14.13 10.66 -36.83
N ALA A 30 14.14 11.99 -36.85
CA ALA A 30 13.22 12.82 -36.07
C ALA A 30 11.75 12.56 -36.46
N ARG A 31 11.46 12.46 -37.77
CA ARG A 31 10.12 12.14 -38.28
C ARG A 31 9.68 10.74 -37.87
N PHE A 32 10.57 9.75 -38.00
CA PHE A 32 10.30 8.37 -37.62
C PHE A 32 10.04 8.24 -36.11
N THR A 33 10.88 8.86 -35.28
CA THR A 33 10.71 8.87 -33.81
C THR A 33 9.39 9.50 -33.41
N LYS A 34 9.01 10.65 -34.00
CA LYS A 34 7.72 11.29 -33.72
C LYS A 34 6.54 10.41 -34.14
N TRP A 35 6.66 9.72 -35.27
CA TRP A 35 5.66 8.76 -35.71
C TRP A 35 5.54 7.59 -34.73
N LEU A 36 6.67 7.02 -34.31
CA LEU A 36 6.74 5.89 -33.38
C LEU A 36 6.15 6.26 -32.01
N ASP A 37 6.47 7.44 -31.49
CA ASP A 37 5.91 7.98 -30.24
C ASP A 37 4.38 8.11 -30.33
N THR A 38 3.88 8.63 -31.45
CA THR A 38 2.43 8.73 -31.72
C THR A 38 1.75 7.36 -31.75
N VAL A 39 2.37 6.37 -32.39
CA VAL A 39 1.84 5.01 -32.51
C VAL A 39 1.82 4.32 -31.15
N ILE A 40 2.91 4.41 -30.37
CA ILE A 40 3.01 3.81 -29.04
C ILE A 40 2.01 4.44 -28.08
N TYR A 41 1.90 5.78 -28.07
CA TYR A 41 0.92 6.48 -27.24
C TYR A 41 -0.51 6.01 -27.53
N ARG A 42 -0.88 5.93 -28.82
CA ARG A 42 -2.21 5.45 -29.24
C ARG A 42 -2.44 3.99 -28.89
N ALA A 43 -1.43 3.14 -29.04
CA ALA A 43 -1.52 1.72 -28.69
C ALA A 43 -1.72 1.53 -27.18
N LYS A 44 -0.94 2.25 -26.36
CA LYS A 44 -1.09 2.27 -24.89
C LYS A 44 -2.48 2.78 -24.48
N LEU A 45 -2.94 3.88 -25.06
CA LEU A 45 -4.26 4.44 -24.77
C LEU A 45 -5.39 3.49 -25.20
N LYS A 46 -5.22 2.74 -26.29
CA LYS A 46 -6.18 1.70 -26.72
C LYS A 46 -6.19 0.50 -25.76
N TYR A 47 -5.01 0.09 -25.28
CA TYR A 47 -4.88 -0.97 -24.28
C TYR A 47 -5.54 -0.56 -22.96
N LEU A 48 -5.20 0.62 -22.43
CA LEU A 48 -5.77 1.15 -21.19
C LEU A 48 -7.28 1.29 -21.28
N ARG A 49 -7.81 1.85 -22.38
CA ARG A 49 -9.26 1.89 -22.60
C ARG A 49 -9.89 0.51 -22.63
N LYS A 50 -9.26 -0.47 -23.29
CA LYS A 50 -9.76 -1.86 -23.33
C LYS A 50 -9.75 -2.51 -21.94
N THR A 51 -8.75 -2.22 -21.11
CA THR A 51 -8.67 -2.73 -19.73
C THR A 51 -9.58 -1.97 -18.76
N GLU A 52 -9.78 -0.67 -18.96
CA GLU A 52 -10.68 0.17 -18.15
C GLU A 52 -12.16 -0.11 -18.44
N THR A 53 -12.52 -0.51 -19.66
CA THR A 53 -13.92 -0.67 -20.08
C THR A 53 -14.74 -1.76 -19.37
N LYS A 54 -14.25 -2.43 -18.32
CA LYS A 54 -15.01 -3.49 -17.62
C LYS A 54 -14.74 -3.60 -16.11
N LEU A 55 -14.85 -2.51 -15.37
CA LEU A 55 -15.34 -2.66 -14.00
C LEU A 55 -16.75 -2.09 -13.99
N ASP A 56 -17.73 -2.99 -13.97
CA ASP A 56 -19.12 -2.64 -13.79
C ASP A 56 -19.27 -2.13 -12.36
N THR A 57 -19.18 -0.81 -12.19
CA THR A 57 -19.28 -0.17 -10.89
C THR A 57 -20.75 -0.01 -10.56
N VAL A 58 -21.23 -0.81 -9.61
CA VAL A 58 -22.59 -0.70 -9.07
C VAL A 58 -22.54 0.17 -7.82
N SER A 59 -23.57 0.99 -7.60
CA SER A 59 -23.69 1.78 -6.37
C SER A 59 -23.82 0.87 -5.15
N LEU A 60 -23.23 1.24 -4.01
CA LEU A 60 -23.36 0.49 -2.76
C LEU A 60 -24.83 0.34 -2.35
N GLU A 61 -25.66 1.37 -2.55
CA GLU A 61 -27.11 1.35 -2.34
C GLU A 61 -27.89 0.39 -3.25
N GLU A 62 -27.35 0.01 -4.42
CA GLU A 62 -27.99 -0.94 -5.34
C GLU A 62 -27.56 -2.38 -5.07
N LEU A 63 -26.51 -2.59 -4.26
CA LEU A 63 -26.08 -3.91 -3.85
C LEU A 63 -27.02 -4.44 -2.75
N PRO A 64 -27.52 -5.68 -2.88
CA PRO A 64 -28.32 -6.28 -1.83
C PRO A 64 -27.49 -6.44 -0.55
N GLU A 65 -28.09 -6.19 0.61
CA GLU A 65 -27.43 -6.16 1.94
C GLU A 65 -26.56 -7.38 2.25
N ARG A 66 -26.84 -8.53 1.63
CA ARG A 66 -26.04 -9.76 1.73
C ARG A 66 -24.61 -9.67 1.17
N ILE A 67 -24.31 -8.67 0.34
CA ILE A 67 -23.01 -8.47 -0.34
C ILE A 67 -22.20 -7.37 0.36
N LEU A 68 -22.85 -6.49 1.12
CA LEU A 68 -22.16 -5.54 1.98
C LEU A 68 -21.42 -6.35 3.05
N PRO A 69 -20.13 -6.08 3.33
CA PRO A 69 -19.38 -6.75 4.37
C PRO A 69 -19.90 -6.28 5.74
N VAL A 70 -21.06 -6.79 6.12
CA VAL A 70 -21.75 -6.50 7.38
C VAL A 70 -21.41 -7.57 8.43
N TYR A 71 -20.60 -8.56 8.10
CA TYR A 71 -20.30 -9.64 9.03
C TYR A 71 -18.88 -9.53 9.57
N GLU A 72 -18.80 -9.46 10.90
CA GLU A 72 -17.58 -9.60 11.70
C GLU A 72 -16.79 -10.91 11.40
N ASP A 73 -17.35 -11.81 10.58
CA ASP A 73 -16.71 -13.03 10.08
C ASP A 73 -15.54 -12.77 9.11
N ASP A 74 -15.68 -11.80 8.20
CA ASP A 74 -14.60 -11.49 7.24
C ASP A 74 -13.44 -10.74 7.91
N LEU A 75 -13.71 -9.97 8.98
CA LEU A 75 -12.66 -9.35 9.81
C LEU A 75 -11.86 -10.40 10.59
N ARG A 76 -12.52 -11.48 11.07
CA ARG A 76 -11.85 -12.61 11.74
C ARG A 76 -10.90 -13.36 10.81
N GLN A 77 -11.21 -13.40 9.51
CA GLN A 77 -10.41 -14.15 8.54
C GLN A 77 -9.13 -13.42 8.10
N ILE A 78 -9.10 -12.08 8.15
CA ILE A 78 -7.89 -11.29 7.87
C ILE A 78 -6.90 -11.34 9.03
N ASP A 79 -7.38 -11.39 10.28
CA ASP A 79 -6.53 -11.55 11.47
C ASP A 79 -5.88 -12.93 11.56
N SER A 80 -6.45 -13.96 10.90
CA SER A 80 -6.00 -15.37 11.01
C SER A 80 -4.56 -15.65 10.54
N MET A 81 -3.95 -14.80 9.71
CA MET A 81 -2.58 -15.06 9.20
C MET A 81 -1.47 -14.56 10.16
N ASP A 82 -1.81 -13.71 11.13
CA ASP A 82 -0.89 -13.14 12.13
C ASP A 82 -1.44 -13.28 13.57
N ALA A 83 -2.55 -14.01 13.75
CA ALA A 83 -3.24 -14.13 15.02
C ALA A 83 -2.44 -14.97 16.03
N PHE A 84 -2.15 -14.35 17.18
CA PHE A 84 -1.74 -15.05 18.38
C PHE A 84 -2.73 -16.17 18.73
N ALA A 85 -2.23 -17.40 18.85
CA ALA A 85 -3.02 -18.57 19.24
C ALA A 85 -2.80 -18.90 20.72
N PHE A 86 -3.88 -19.17 21.45
CA PHE A 86 -3.80 -19.63 22.84
C PHE A 86 -3.54 -21.13 22.90
N GLU A 87 -2.74 -21.58 23.87
CA GLU A 87 -2.52 -23.01 24.13
C GLU A 87 -3.76 -23.67 24.75
N GLU A 88 -4.49 -22.94 25.60
CA GLU A 88 -5.70 -23.43 26.26
C GLU A 88 -6.95 -23.09 25.43
N GLU A 89 -7.64 -24.12 24.94
CA GLU A 89 -8.84 -24.00 24.10
C GLU A 89 -9.96 -23.20 24.79
N ARG A 90 -10.19 -23.44 26.08
CA ARG A 90 -11.21 -22.72 26.87
C ARG A 90 -10.95 -21.21 26.94
N LEU A 91 -9.67 -20.82 27.04
CA LEU A 91 -9.28 -19.42 27.04
C LEU A 91 -9.43 -18.81 25.64
N ALA A 92 -9.09 -19.57 24.60
CA ALA A 92 -9.28 -19.15 23.22
C ALA A 92 -10.76 -18.82 22.93
N ASP A 93 -11.66 -19.70 23.35
CA ASP A 93 -13.11 -19.53 23.17
C ASP A 93 -13.66 -18.34 23.96
N ALA A 94 -13.30 -18.21 25.24
CA ALA A 94 -13.68 -17.06 26.05
C ALA A 94 -13.16 -15.74 25.46
N PHE A 95 -11.91 -15.74 24.96
CA PHE A 95 -11.32 -14.59 24.31
C PHE A 95 -12.03 -14.24 22.98
N ALA A 96 -12.34 -15.24 22.16
CA ALA A 96 -13.08 -15.06 20.91
C ALA A 96 -14.49 -14.48 21.15
N ASN A 97 -15.10 -14.77 22.30
CA ASN A 97 -16.40 -14.22 22.73
C ASN A 97 -16.33 -12.77 23.26
N LEU A 98 -15.14 -12.18 23.40
CA LEU A 98 -14.99 -10.76 23.72
C LEU A 98 -15.31 -9.90 22.49
N PRO A 99 -15.80 -8.66 22.67
CA PRO A 99 -15.87 -7.69 21.56
C PRO A 99 -14.49 -7.49 20.90
N ILE A 100 -14.44 -7.40 19.57
CA ILE A 100 -13.20 -7.26 18.77
C ILE A 100 -12.28 -6.16 19.32
N LYS A 101 -12.85 -4.99 19.68
CA LYS A 101 -12.05 -3.88 20.26
C LYS A 101 -11.29 -4.28 21.52
N ARG A 102 -11.90 -5.10 22.38
CA ARG A 102 -11.26 -5.58 23.62
C ARG A 102 -10.20 -6.62 23.32
N GLN A 103 -10.46 -7.53 22.37
CA GLN A 103 -9.47 -8.48 21.89
C GLN A 103 -8.22 -7.77 21.35
N ARG A 104 -8.42 -6.76 20.49
CA ARG A 104 -7.33 -5.94 19.94
C ARG A 104 -6.54 -5.23 21.03
N ILE A 105 -7.22 -4.58 21.97
CA ILE A 105 -6.55 -3.91 23.10
C ILE A 105 -5.73 -4.90 23.94
N LEU A 106 -6.26 -6.07 24.25
CA LEU A 106 -5.54 -7.09 25.02
C LEU A 106 -4.34 -7.63 24.24
N THR A 107 -4.49 -7.85 22.93
CA THR A 107 -3.40 -8.30 22.06
C THR A 107 -2.27 -7.28 22.04
N MET A 108 -2.59 -6.00 21.81
CA MET A 108 -1.59 -4.94 21.82
C MET A 108 -0.91 -4.76 23.18
N LEU A 109 -1.63 -4.99 24.28
CA LEU A 109 -1.09 -4.87 25.64
C LEU A 109 -0.17 -6.03 26.04
N PHE A 110 -0.59 -7.27 25.74
CA PHE A 110 0.06 -8.47 26.29
C PHE A 110 0.91 -9.24 25.28
N VAL A 111 0.58 -9.16 23.99
CA VAL A 111 1.34 -9.83 22.93
C VAL A 111 2.35 -8.87 22.30
N GLU A 112 1.92 -7.65 21.97
CA GLU A 112 2.79 -6.63 21.38
C GLU A 112 3.55 -5.78 22.45
N GLU A 113 3.26 -5.98 23.74
CA GLU A 113 3.84 -5.26 24.90
C GLU A 113 3.79 -3.72 24.80
N ARG A 114 2.75 -3.17 24.16
CA ARG A 114 2.64 -1.73 23.92
C ARG A 114 2.08 -0.98 25.10
N LYS A 115 2.48 0.29 25.21
CA LYS A 115 1.99 1.16 26.28
C LYS A 115 0.56 1.64 26.00
N PRO A 116 -0.28 1.80 27.04
CA PRO A 116 -1.65 2.30 26.87
C PRO A 116 -1.74 3.63 26.11
N GLU A 117 -0.73 4.50 26.23
CA GLU A 117 -0.68 5.79 25.51
C GLU A 117 -0.44 5.61 24.00
N GLU A 118 0.30 4.59 23.59
CA GLU A 118 0.57 4.28 22.18
C GLU A 118 -0.63 3.60 21.54
N ILE A 119 -1.27 2.69 22.27
CA ILE A 119 -2.51 2.02 21.86
C ILE A 119 -3.64 3.04 21.68
N ALA A 120 -3.76 3.98 22.61
CA ALA A 120 -4.73 5.06 22.55
C ALA A 120 -4.57 5.91 21.28
N LYS A 121 -3.32 6.23 20.90
CA LYS A 121 -3.03 6.96 19.66
C LYS A 121 -3.40 6.17 18.42
N GLU A 122 -3.09 4.87 18.37
CA GLU A 122 -3.40 4.02 17.23
C GLU A 122 -4.91 3.79 17.05
N LEU A 123 -5.62 3.52 18.15
CA LEU A 123 -7.05 3.27 18.15
C LEU A 123 -7.89 4.57 18.19
N ASN A 124 -7.24 5.74 18.08
CA ASN A 124 -7.86 7.07 18.14
C ASN A 124 -8.80 7.24 19.35
N CYS A 125 -8.38 6.77 20.54
CA CYS A 125 -9.14 6.88 21.78
C CYS A 125 -8.32 7.51 22.92
N SER A 126 -8.95 7.75 24.07
CA SER A 126 -8.25 8.26 25.26
C SER A 126 -7.51 7.13 25.98
N PRO A 127 -6.32 7.38 26.59
CA PRO A 127 -5.64 6.39 27.42
C PRO A 127 -6.52 5.82 28.53
N GLN A 128 -7.40 6.65 29.12
CA GLN A 128 -8.35 6.20 30.14
C GLN A 128 -9.29 5.12 29.59
N HIS A 129 -9.75 5.28 28.35
CA HIS A 129 -10.62 4.31 27.71
C HIS A 129 -9.92 2.96 27.54
N VAL A 130 -8.61 2.95 27.25
CA VAL A 130 -7.81 1.72 27.16
C VAL A 130 -7.76 1.00 28.51
N TYR A 131 -7.55 1.74 29.61
CA TYR A 131 -7.60 1.17 30.97
C TYR A 131 -8.97 0.59 31.32
N ASP A 132 -10.05 1.31 31.02
CA ASP A 132 -11.41 0.86 31.29
C ASP A 132 -11.75 -0.39 30.47
N GLN A 133 -11.40 -0.41 29.17
CA GLN A 133 -11.61 -1.58 28.31
C GLN A 133 -10.80 -2.79 28.79
N ARG A 134 -9.54 -2.60 29.20
CA ARG A 134 -8.73 -3.66 29.80
C ARG A 134 -9.41 -4.22 31.04
N TYR A 135 -9.89 -3.36 31.93
CA TYR A 135 -10.58 -3.78 33.15
C TYR A 135 -11.83 -4.61 32.82
N HIS A 136 -12.69 -4.12 31.91
CA HIS A 136 -13.90 -4.83 31.52
C HIS A 136 -13.62 -6.15 30.81
N ALA A 137 -12.59 -6.20 29.95
CA ALA A 137 -12.19 -7.42 29.26
C ALA A 137 -11.72 -8.49 30.26
N LEU A 138 -10.81 -8.13 31.16
CA LEU A 138 -10.30 -9.04 32.19
C LEU A 138 -11.39 -9.49 33.17
N LYS A 139 -12.32 -8.60 33.53
CA LYS A 139 -13.47 -8.96 34.36
C LYS A 139 -14.34 -9.99 33.68
N LYS A 140 -14.65 -9.80 32.38
CA LYS A 140 -15.47 -10.72 31.59
C LYS A 140 -14.79 -12.09 31.46
N LEU A 141 -13.52 -12.11 31.07
CA LEU A 141 -12.73 -13.36 31.00
C LEU A 141 -12.71 -14.11 32.33
N ARG A 142 -12.53 -13.39 33.45
CA ARG A 142 -12.56 -14.02 34.77
C ARG A 142 -13.90 -14.68 35.07
N THR A 143 -15.01 -14.00 34.78
CA THR A 143 -16.35 -14.55 35.00
C THR A 143 -16.57 -15.80 34.15
N GLU A 144 -16.27 -15.74 32.85
CA GLU A 144 -16.47 -16.88 31.94
C GLU A 144 -15.63 -18.10 32.33
N LEU A 145 -14.37 -17.88 32.72
CA LEU A 145 -13.48 -18.97 33.13
C LEU A 145 -13.81 -19.55 34.52
N MET A 146 -14.43 -18.77 35.40
CA MET A 146 -14.85 -19.22 36.74
C MET A 146 -16.22 -19.90 36.74
N GLU A 147 -17.19 -19.43 35.95
CA GLU A 147 -18.54 -20.01 35.91
C GLU A 147 -18.56 -21.43 35.33
N GLU A 148 -17.65 -21.76 34.39
CA GLU A 148 -17.48 -23.14 33.92
C GLU A 148 -16.72 -24.04 34.91
N GLY A 149 -16.06 -23.48 35.92
CA GLY A 149 -15.30 -24.22 36.93
C GLY A 149 -16.15 -24.74 38.10
N ASP A 150 -17.34 -24.19 38.32
CA ASP A 150 -18.26 -24.54 39.41
C ASP A 150 -19.32 -25.59 39.00
N GLY A 151 -19.22 -26.10 37.77
CA GLY A 151 -20.13 -27.10 37.18
C GLY A 151 -19.62 -28.54 37.19
N ARG A 152 -18.64 -28.90 38.01
CA ARG A 152 -18.10 -30.26 38.13
C ARG A 152 -18.05 -30.77 39.55
#